data_AF-A0A1X6Z373-F1
#
_entry.id   AF-A0A1X6Z373-F1
#
_cell.length_a   1.000
_cell.length_b   1.000
_cell.length_c   1.000
_cell.angle_alpha   90.00
_cell.angle_beta   90.00
_cell.angle_gamma   90.00
#
_symmetry.space_group_name_H-M   'P 1'
#
loop_
_entity.id
_entity.type
_entity.pdbx_description
1 polymer ?
#
loop_
_entity_poly.entity_id
_entity_poly.type
_entity_poly.pdbx_seq_one_letter_code
_entity_poly.pdbx_strand_id
1 'polypeptide(L)'
;MSPLRLLFLVLAIWGTLHPLGLIFTWFAENGVSLTGLIAAWRAGWAPAALFWDLVISAIALSLWIVTDCRARGDRLGLLAIPATFCIGVSCGLPLYLFLRARPV
;
A
#
# COMPACT_ATOMS: atom_id res chain seq x y z
N MET A 1 14.46 12.40 -14.43
CA MET A 1 13.22 11.86 -13.82
C MET A 1 12.10 12.84 -14.12
N SER A 2 10.95 12.39 -14.65
CA SER A 2 9.84 13.33 -14.87
C SER A 2 9.26 13.82 -13.53
N PRO A 3 8.71 15.05 -13.45
CA PRO A 3 8.11 15.56 -12.22
C PRO A 3 7.04 14.62 -11.63
N LEU A 4 6.21 14.04 -12.49
CA LEU A 4 5.17 13.08 -12.09
C LEU A 4 5.75 11.82 -11.44
N ARG A 5 6.86 11.29 -11.98
CA ARG A 5 7.53 10.13 -11.40
C ARG A 5 8.08 10.46 -10.00
N LEU A 6 8.65 11.64 -9.80
CA LEU A 6 9.13 12.07 -8.50
C LEU A 6 7.98 12.24 -7.49
N LEU A 7 6.83 12.75 -7.93
CA LEU A 7 5.64 12.86 -7.09
C LEU A 7 5.15 11.49 -6.60
N PHE A 8 5.12 10.47 -7.47
CA PHE A 8 4.80 9.11 -7.04
C PHE A 8 5.79 8.54 -6.03
N LEU A 9 7.08 8.84 -6.16
CA LEU A 9 8.07 8.41 -5.17
C LEU A 9 7.82 9.07 -3.81
N VAL A 10 7.56 10.38 -3.78
CA VAL A 10 7.23 11.11 -2.55
C VAL A 10 5.96 10.56 -1.91
N LEU A 11 4.91 10.28 -2.70
CA LEU A 11 3.68 9.68 -2.21
C LEU A 11 3.90 8.27 -1.65
N ALA A 12 4.78 7.46 -2.25
CA ALA A 12 5.12 6.13 -1.72
C ALA A 12 5.85 6.23 -0.37
N ILE A 13 6.75 7.20 -0.22
CA ILE A 13 7.45 7.46 1.04
C ILE A 13 6.46 7.92 2.11
N TRP A 14 5.62 8.91 1.82
CA TRP A 14 4.58 9.37 2.75
C TRP A 14 3.65 8.20 3.13
N GLY A 15 3.13 7.50 2.13
CA GLY A 15 2.22 6.37 2.28
C GLY A 15 2.82 5.19 3.06
N THR A 16 4.14 5.18 3.28
CA THR A 16 4.84 4.27 4.19
C THR A 16 4.93 4.85 5.59
N LEU A 17 5.48 6.06 5.73
CA LEU A 17 5.81 6.65 7.02
C LEU A 17 4.57 6.96 7.85
N HIS A 18 3.53 7.53 7.24
CA HIS A 18 2.35 7.99 7.99
C HIS A 18 1.53 6.82 8.55
N PRO A 19 1.11 5.80 7.77
CA PRO A 19 0.36 4.67 8.33
C PRO A 19 1.17 3.84 9.33
N LEU A 20 2.46 3.58 9.05
CA LEU A 20 3.31 2.83 9.98
C LEU A 20 3.50 3.60 11.30
N GLY A 21 3.66 4.93 11.25
CA GLY A 21 3.72 5.76 12.45
C GLY A 21 2.50 5.57 13.36
N LEU A 22 1.29 5.57 12.77
CA LEU A 22 0.04 5.34 13.50
C LEU A 22 -0.08 3.92 14.08
N ILE A 23 0.41 2.91 13.35
CA ILE A 23 0.43 1.53 13.83
C ILE A 23 1.42 1.38 14.99
N PHE A 24 2.59 2.01 14.91
CA PHE A 24 3.58 1.99 15.99
C PHE A 24 3.10 2.72 17.25
N THR A 25 2.42 3.87 17.11
CA THR A 25 1.80 4.53 18.26
C THR A 25 0.73 3.64 18.89
N TRP A 26 -0.09 2.97 18.08
CA TRP A 26 -1.08 2.03 18.59
C TRP A 26 -0.42 0.85 19.35
N PHE A 27 0.66 0.28 18.82
CA PHE A 27 1.42 -0.78 19.51
C PHE A 27 2.08 -0.31 20.81
N ALA A 28 2.55 0.94 20.86
CA ALA A 28 3.11 1.51 22.08
C ALA A 28 2.05 1.64 23.20
N GLU A 29 0.80 1.90 22.83
CA GLU A 29 -0.32 2.08 23.78
C GLU A 29 -1.01 0.76 24.15
N ASN A 30 -1.09 -0.20 23.24
CA ASN A 30 -1.92 -1.41 23.37
C ASN A 30 -1.10 -2.72 23.47
N GLY A 31 0.23 -2.63 23.34
CA GLY A 31 1.12 -3.77 23.21
C GLY A 31 1.17 -4.34 21.79
N VAL A 32 2.20 -5.14 21.48
CA VAL A 32 2.39 -5.72 20.15
C VAL A 32 1.45 -6.91 19.96
N SER A 33 0.32 -6.67 19.30
CA SER A 33 -0.65 -7.71 18.96
C SER A 33 -1.30 -7.45 17.60
N LEU A 34 -1.00 -8.32 16.62
CA LEU A 34 -1.59 -8.21 15.29
C LEU A 34 -3.10 -8.49 15.30
N THR A 35 -3.55 -9.44 16.12
CA THR A 35 -4.99 -9.73 16.29
C THR A 35 -5.70 -8.56 16.97
N GLY A 36 -5.06 -7.91 17.94
CA GLY A 36 -5.57 -6.68 18.57
C GLY A 36 -5.68 -5.52 17.59
N LEU A 37 -4.68 -5.34 16.72
CA LEU A 37 -4.71 -4.28 15.71
C LEU A 37 -5.86 -4.48 14.71
N ILE A 38 -6.05 -5.72 14.23
CA ILE A 38 -7.17 -6.07 13.35
C ILE A 38 -8.53 -5.86 14.04
N ALA A 39 -8.63 -6.20 15.34
CA ALA A 39 -9.82 -5.94 16.12
C ALA A 39 -10.10 -4.44 16.25
N ALA A 40 -9.07 -3.61 16.45
CA ALA A 40 -9.19 -2.16 16.53
C ALA A 40 -9.68 -1.54 15.21
N TRP A 41 -9.17 -1.99 14.06
CA TRP A 41 -9.66 -1.56 12.75
C TRP A 41 -11.13 -1.93 12.50
N ARG A 42 -11.63 -2.96 13.18
CA ARG A 42 -12.98 -3.48 13.03
C ARG A 42 -13.90 -3.19 14.22
N ALA A 43 -13.48 -2.34 15.15
CA ALA A 43 -14.20 -2.06 16.40
C ALA A 43 -15.52 -1.27 16.21
N GLY A 44 -15.74 -0.68 15.02
CA GLY A 44 -16.96 0.04 14.68
C GLY A 44 -17.21 0.09 13.18
N TRP A 45 -18.41 0.52 12.78
CA TRP A 45 -18.84 0.52 11.37
C TRP A 45 -17.97 1.41 10.46
N ALA A 46 -17.62 2.61 10.92
CA ALA A 46 -16.80 3.54 10.13
C ALA A 46 -15.37 3.04 9.86
N PRO A 47 -14.56 2.67 10.88
CA PRO A 47 -13.22 2.14 10.62
C PRO A 47 -13.27 0.78 9.90
N ALA A 48 -14.28 -0.05 10.14
CA ALA A 48 -14.47 -1.29 9.40
C ALA A 48 -14.74 -1.04 7.91
N ALA A 49 -15.51 0.00 7.56
CA ALA A 49 -15.74 0.39 6.17
C ALA A 49 -14.43 0.79 5.47
N LEU A 50 -13.57 1.59 6.13
CA LEU A 50 -12.24 1.94 5.61
C LEU A 50 -11.33 0.71 5.50
N PHE A 51 -11.36 -0.20 6.47
CA PHE A 51 -10.59 -1.44 6.40
C PHE A 51 -10.96 -2.25 5.15
N TRP A 52 -12.25 -2.42 4.88
CA TRP A 52 -12.72 -3.14 3.69
C TRP A 52 -12.43 -2.40 2.39
N ASP A 53 -12.50 -1.08 2.37
CA ASP A 53 -12.09 -0.25 1.23
C ASP A 53 -10.63 -0.51 0.84
N LEU A 54 -9.74 -0.57 1.83
CA LEU A 54 -8.32 -0.89 1.63
C LEU A 54 -8.09 -2.33 1.16
N VAL A 55 -8.83 -3.31 1.70
CA VAL A 55 -8.74 -4.71 1.28
C VAL A 55 -9.15 -4.87 -0.18
N ILE A 56 -10.29 -4.30 -0.58
CA ILE A 56 -10.79 -4.36 -1.96
C ILE A 56 -9.80 -3.67 -2.90
N SER A 57 -9.29 -2.50 -2.50
CA SER A 57 -8.27 -1.77 -3.28
C SER A 57 -6.97 -2.56 -3.45
N ALA A 58 -6.50 -3.26 -2.40
CA ALA A 58 -5.30 -4.10 -2.47
C ALA A 58 -5.47 -5.26 -3.46
N ILE A 59 -6.65 -5.89 -3.48
CA ILE A 59 -6.97 -6.98 -4.42
C ILE A 59 -7.01 -6.44 -5.85
N ALA A 60 -7.75 -5.36 -6.09
CA ALA A 60 -7.87 -4.74 -7.41
C ALA A 60 -6.50 -4.30 -7.95
N LEU A 61 -5.68 -3.65 -7.11
CA LEU A 61 -4.32 -3.24 -7.46
C LEU A 61 -3.43 -4.45 -7.78
N SER A 62 -3.49 -5.52 -6.98
CA SER A 62 -2.68 -6.73 -7.23
C SER A 62 -3.02 -7.37 -8.57
N LEU A 63 -4.32 -7.49 -8.89
CA LEU A 63 -4.78 -8.00 -10.18
C LEU A 63 -4.25 -7.12 -11.33
N TRP A 64 -4.39 -5.80 -11.19
CA TRP A 64 -3.89 -4.85 -12.19
C TRP A 64 -2.39 -4.98 -12.42
N ILE A 65 -1.58 -4.95 -11.34
CA ILE A 65 -0.12 -5.08 -11.39
C ILE A 65 0.26 -6.35 -12.15
N VAL A 66 -0.35 -7.49 -11.80
CA VAL A 66 -0.06 -8.78 -12.45
C VAL A 66 -0.39 -8.71 -13.95
N THR A 67 -1.52 -8.14 -14.34
CA THR A 67 -1.92 -8.03 -15.75
C THR A 67 -1.03 -7.08 -16.56
N ASP A 68 -0.69 -5.90 -16.03
CA ASP A 68 0.11 -4.89 -16.73
C ASP A 68 1.59 -5.29 -16.78
N CYS A 69 2.15 -5.91 -15.73
CA CYS A 69 3.50 -6.50 -15.76
C CYS A 69 3.62 -7.62 -16.81
N ARG A 70 2.59 -8.46 -16.96
CA ARG A 70 2.56 -9.50 -18.00
C ARG A 70 2.49 -8.89 -19.40
N ALA A 71 1.66 -7.87 -19.61
CA ALA A 71 1.52 -7.21 -20.92
C ALA A 71 2.79 -6.44 -21.33
N ARG A 72 3.49 -5.82 -20.37
CA ARG A 72 4.70 -5.00 -20.62
C ARG A 72 6.00 -5.79 -20.57
N GLY A 73 6.00 -7.00 -20.01
CA GLY A 73 7.23 -7.75 -19.69
C GLY A 73 8.04 -7.16 -18.52
N ASP A 74 7.54 -6.13 -17.83
CA ASP A 74 8.24 -5.48 -16.71
C ASP A 74 7.96 -6.22 -15.39
N ARG A 75 8.90 -7.09 -14.98
CA ARG A 75 8.81 -7.84 -13.72
C ARG A 75 9.09 -7.00 -12.48
N LEU A 76 9.74 -5.84 -12.61
CA LEU A 76 10.06 -5.00 -11.45
C LEU A 76 8.79 -4.43 -10.81
N GLY A 77 7.74 -4.19 -11.60
CA GLY A 77 6.44 -3.74 -11.09
C GLY A 77 5.81 -4.70 -10.06
N LEU A 78 6.13 -6.00 -10.11
CA LEU A 78 5.62 -6.99 -9.15
C LEU A 78 6.06 -6.72 -7.71
N LEU A 79 7.15 -5.96 -7.50
CA LEU A 79 7.60 -5.54 -6.17
C LEU A 79 6.60 -4.63 -5.45
N ALA A 80 5.66 -4.00 -6.16
CA ALA A 80 4.60 -3.22 -5.54
C ALA A 80 3.53 -4.08 -4.83
N ILE A 81 3.43 -5.38 -5.14
CA ILE A 81 2.52 -6.31 -4.47
C ILE A 81 2.95 -6.52 -3.01
N PRO A 82 4.19 -6.96 -2.68
CA PRO A 82 4.60 -7.08 -1.29
C PRO A 82 4.58 -5.73 -0.57
N ALA A 83 4.88 -4.60 -1.24
CA ALA A 83 4.71 -3.28 -0.63
C ALA A 83 3.26 -2.99 -0.23
N THR A 84 2.28 -3.39 -1.06
CA THR A 84 0.85 -3.26 -0.75
C THR A 84 0.45 -4.01 0.53
N PHE A 85 0.92 -5.25 0.70
CA PHE A 85 0.50 -6.11 1.82
C PHE A 85 1.34 -5.91 3.10
N CYS A 86 2.62 -5.56 2.97
CA CYS A 86 3.50 -5.38 4.12
C CYS A 86 3.46 -3.97 4.70
N ILE A 87 3.11 -2.96 3.89
CA ILE A 87 3.08 -1.55 4.31
C ILE A 87 1.67 -0.99 4.17
N GLY A 88 1.06 -1.17 3.00
CA GLY A 88 -0.30 -0.70 2.72
C GLY A 88 -0.49 -0.24 1.27
N VAL A 89 -1.75 -0.16 0.84
CA VAL A 89 -2.13 0.32 -0.51
C VAL A 89 -1.61 1.72 -0.79
N SER A 90 -1.55 2.57 0.25
CA SER A 90 -0.99 3.93 0.22
C SER A 90 0.48 3.97 -0.20
N CYS A 91 1.25 2.90 0.00
CA CYS A 91 2.62 2.77 -0.50
C CYS A 91 2.65 2.00 -1.82
N GLY A 92 1.94 0.87 -1.90
CA GLY A 92 1.97 -0.02 -3.06
C GLY A 92 1.54 0.64 -4.37
N LEU A 93 0.44 1.39 -4.37
CA LEU A 93 -0.06 2.08 -5.57
C LEU A 93 0.93 3.12 -6.11
N PRO A 94 1.36 4.13 -5.35
CA PRO A 94 2.32 5.10 -5.86
C PRO A 94 3.67 4.48 -6.18
N LEU A 95 4.13 3.47 -5.44
CA LEU A 95 5.33 2.72 -5.80
C LEU A 95 5.15 2.08 -7.19
N TYR A 96 4.04 1.39 -7.43
CA TYR A 96 3.76 0.81 -8.75
C TYR A 96 3.80 1.85 -9.86
N LEU A 97 3.16 3.01 -9.67
CA LEU A 97 3.15 4.08 -10.66
C LEU A 97 4.55 4.67 -10.90
N PHE A 98 5.37 4.80 -9.87
CA PHE A 98 6.78 5.19 -10.00
C PHE A 98 7.59 4.18 -10.83
N LEU A 99 7.36 2.88 -10.58
CA LEU A 99 8.03 1.79 -11.26
C LEU A 99 7.58 1.69 -12.74
N ARG A 100 6.28 1.84 -13.00
CA ARG A 100 5.66 1.79 -14.33
C ARG A 100 6.00 2.98 -15.21
N ALA A 101 6.25 4.16 -14.63
CA ALA A 101 6.61 5.38 -15.37
C ALA A 101 8.05 5.38 -15.92
N ARG A 102 8.78 4.27 -15.79
CA ARG A 102 10.11 4.09 -16.39
C ARG A 102 9.97 3.83 -17.90
N PRO A 103 10.90 4.34 -18.73
CA PRO A 103 11.04 3.84 -20.09
C PRO A 103 11.34 2.34 -20.03
N VAL A 104 10.60 1.54 -20.79
CA VAL A 104 10.86 0.10 -20.98
C VAL A 104 11.80 -0.05 -22.16
#